data_AF-A0A1I5S6R6-F1
#
_entry.id   AF-A0A1I5S6R6-F1
#
_cell.length_a   1.000
_cell.length_b   1.000
_cell.length_c   1.000
_cell.angle_alpha   90.00
_cell.angle_beta   90.00
_cell.angle_gamma   90.00
#
_symmetry.space_group_name_H-M   'P 1'
#
loop_
_entity.id
_entity.type
_entity.pdbx_description
1 polymer ?
#
loop_
_entity_poly.entity_id
_entity_poly.type
_entity_poly.pdbx_seq_one_letter_code
_entity_poly.pdbx_strand_id
1 'polypeptide(L)'
;MHQPITLLRDTQPIPVLDASKWRIIEGEPHTVNLNAYTSPDGRKIMGTWICTPGKWEVSYDKWEYCHFQEGYCIITPEGQEPIHLRAGDIFMIEAGMRGTWEVVETVRKYFIFVAD
;
A
#
# COMPACT_ATOMS: atom_id res chain seq x y z
N MET A 1 14.89 -11.09 -23.99
CA MET A 1 13.93 -12.22 -23.92
C MET A 1 12.91 -11.87 -22.86
N HIS A 2 11.62 -12.06 -23.11
CA HIS A 2 10.60 -11.87 -22.08
C HIS A 2 10.74 -12.99 -21.05
N GLN A 3 11.07 -12.67 -19.80
CA GLN A 3 11.06 -13.66 -18.73
C GLN A 3 9.60 -13.98 -18.39
N PRO A 4 9.14 -15.24 -18.51
CA PRO A 4 7.76 -15.60 -18.24
C PRO A 4 7.41 -15.56 -16.74
N ILE A 5 8.41 -15.50 -15.86
CA ILE A 5 8.26 -15.48 -14.40
C ILE A 5 9.21 -14.43 -13.83
N THR A 6 8.69 -13.53 -12.99
CA THR A 6 9.51 -12.61 -12.18
C THR A 6 9.53 -13.10 -10.74
N LEU A 7 10.72 -13.40 -10.22
CA LEU A 7 10.91 -13.75 -8.82
C LEU A 7 11.26 -12.49 -8.03
N LEU A 8 10.38 -12.05 -7.12
CA LEU A 8 10.57 -10.81 -6.36
C LEU A 8 11.86 -10.79 -5.54
N ARG A 9 12.29 -11.95 -5.03
CA ARG A 9 13.55 -12.11 -4.28
C ARG A 9 14.80 -11.78 -5.11
N ASP A 10 14.70 -11.85 -6.43
CA ASP A 10 15.80 -11.57 -7.35
C ASP A 10 15.74 -10.12 -7.87
N THR A 11 14.72 -9.35 -7.46
CA THR A 11 14.57 -7.93 -7.82
C THR A 11 15.34 -7.03 -6.85
N GLN A 12 15.84 -5.92 -7.37
CA GLN A 12 16.51 -4.87 -6.59
C GLN A 12 15.80 -3.53 -6.80
N PRO A 13 14.57 -3.36 -6.29
CA PRO A 13 13.83 -2.12 -6.45
C PRO A 13 14.55 -0.98 -5.73
N ILE A 14 14.61 0.18 -6.38
CA ILE A 14 15.14 1.40 -5.76
C ILE A 14 14.08 1.92 -4.78
N PRO A 15 14.44 2.17 -3.51
CA PRO A 15 13.52 2.77 -2.54
C PRO A 15 13.04 4.14 -3.00
N VAL A 16 11.73 4.32 -3.03
CA VAL A 16 11.10 5.64 -3.17
C VAL A 16 10.56 6.04 -1.81
N LEU A 17 11.11 7.10 -1.24
CA LEU A 17 10.75 7.62 0.07
C LEU A 17 9.62 8.64 -0.07
N ASP A 18 8.68 8.64 0.88
CA ASP A 18 7.67 9.68 1.05
C ASP A 18 6.89 10.02 -0.23
N ALA A 19 6.55 8.97 -0.99
CA ALA A 19 5.88 9.08 -2.29
C ALA A 19 4.36 9.32 -2.18
N SER A 20 3.79 9.12 -0.99
CA SER A 20 2.37 9.36 -0.73
C SER A 20 2.01 10.82 -0.96
N LYS A 21 0.98 11.08 -1.76
CA LYS A 21 0.42 12.43 -1.97
C LYS A 21 -0.78 12.71 -1.09
N TRP A 22 -1.16 11.75 -0.24
CA TRP A 22 -2.26 11.89 0.69
C TRP A 22 -1.92 12.87 1.80
N ARG A 23 -2.96 13.50 2.36
CA ARG A 23 -2.80 14.49 3.41
C ARG A 23 -2.58 13.78 4.75
N ILE A 24 -1.55 14.18 5.48
CA ILE A 24 -1.34 13.76 6.87
C ILE A 24 -2.35 14.49 7.76
N ILE A 25 -3.07 13.73 8.58
CA ILE A 25 -3.99 14.23 9.61
C ILE A 25 -3.27 14.31 10.96
N GLU A 26 -2.44 13.32 11.29
CA GLU A 26 -1.77 13.20 12.59
C GLU A 26 -0.40 12.52 12.46
N GLY A 27 0.56 12.96 13.27
CA GLY A 27 1.92 12.42 13.33
C GLY A 27 2.85 12.91 12.21
N GLU A 28 3.99 12.24 12.10
CA GLU A 28 5.00 12.46 11.04
C GLU A 28 5.34 11.10 10.39
N PRO A 29 4.37 10.49 9.68
CA PRO A 29 4.60 9.19 9.04
C PRO A 29 5.54 9.31 7.84
N HIS A 30 6.49 8.39 7.76
CA HIS A 30 7.37 8.19 6.60
C HIS A 30 7.01 6.90 5.87
N THR A 31 7.13 6.92 4.55
CA THR A 31 6.81 5.78 3.68
C THR A 31 7.99 5.35 2.84
N VAL A 32 8.06 4.05 2.56
CA VAL A 32 9.00 3.46 1.60
C VAL A 32 8.24 2.58 0.63
N ASN A 33 8.38 2.86 -0.66
CA ASN A 33 7.86 2.04 -1.73
C ASN A 33 9.00 1.31 -2.45
N LEU A 34 8.87 -0.01 -2.54
CA LEU A 34 9.79 -0.90 -3.26
C LEU A 34 9.02 -1.57 -4.41
N ASN A 35 9.00 -0.91 -5.58
CA ASN A 35 8.29 -1.41 -6.76
C ASN A 35 9.10 -2.52 -7.44
N ALA A 36 8.86 -3.76 -7.02
CA ALA A 36 9.60 -4.93 -7.47
C ALA A 36 9.20 -5.41 -8.88
N TYR A 37 7.98 -5.10 -9.33
CA TYR A 37 7.50 -5.42 -10.66
C TYR A 37 6.62 -4.31 -11.22
N THR A 38 6.79 -4.04 -12.52
CA THR A 38 5.90 -3.21 -13.33
C THR A 38 5.61 -3.96 -14.63
N SER A 39 4.34 -4.06 -15.01
CA SER A 39 3.96 -4.70 -16.27
C SER A 39 4.43 -3.89 -17.50
N PRO A 40 4.59 -4.51 -18.68
CA PRO A 40 5.05 -3.79 -19.88
C PRO A 40 4.19 -2.59 -20.29
N ASP A 41 2.89 -2.64 -19.98
CA ASP A 41 1.93 -1.55 -20.22
C ASP A 41 1.92 -0.49 -19.10
N GLY A 42 2.72 -0.67 -18.03
CA GLY A 42 2.79 0.21 -16.87
C GLY A 42 1.57 0.19 -15.95
N ARG A 43 0.54 -0.63 -16.26
CA ARG A 43 -0.74 -0.60 -15.55
C ARG A 43 -0.77 -1.40 -14.26
N LYS A 44 0.13 -2.39 -14.12
CA LYS A 44 0.20 -3.26 -12.95
C LYS A 44 1.53 -3.04 -12.27
N ILE A 45 1.50 -2.68 -11.00
CA ILE A 45 2.70 -2.51 -10.18
C ILE A 45 2.53 -3.39 -8.96
N MET A 46 3.54 -4.21 -8.68
CA MET A 46 3.61 -5.01 -7.46
C MET A 46 4.85 -4.61 -6.68
N GLY A 47 4.71 -4.50 -5.36
CA GLY A 47 5.83 -4.14 -4.52
C GLY A 47 5.60 -4.37 -3.04
N THR A 48 6.53 -3.82 -2.26
CA THR A 48 6.42 -3.71 -0.80
C THR A 48 6.23 -2.25 -0.44
N TRP A 49 5.30 -1.98 0.48
CA TRP A 49 5.11 -0.68 1.09
C TRP A 49 5.36 -0.79 2.59
N ILE A 50 6.08 0.18 3.14
CA ILE A 50 6.37 0.30 4.57
C ILE A 50 5.93 1.68 5.02
N CYS A 51 5.33 1.79 6.20
CA CYS A 51 4.96 3.07 6.79
C CYS A 51 5.11 3.08 8.30
N THR A 52 5.72 4.14 8.83
CA THR A 52 5.78 4.41 10.27
C THR A 52 4.45 4.96 10.79
N PRO A 53 4.22 4.96 12.11
CA PRO A 53 2.95 5.42 12.68
C PRO A 53 2.55 6.85 12.28
N GLY A 54 1.26 7.03 12.09
CA GLY A 54 0.63 8.28 11.68
C GLY A 54 -0.71 8.05 11.00
N LYS A 55 -1.44 9.15 10.74
CA LYS A 55 -2.80 9.09 10.18
C LYS A 55 -2.90 9.90 8.91
N TRP A 56 -3.56 9.34 7.91
CA TRP A 56 -3.73 9.90 6.57
C TRP A 56 -5.20 10.04 6.22
N GLU A 57 -5.54 11.12 5.50
CA GLU A 57 -6.76 11.23 4.70
C GLU A 57 -6.49 10.59 3.35
N VAL A 58 -7.21 9.52 3.01
CA VAL A 58 -6.97 8.72 1.80
C VAL A 58 -8.08 8.89 0.78
N SER A 59 -7.68 8.85 -0.49
CA SER A 59 -8.58 8.82 -1.64
C SER A 59 -7.96 7.91 -2.70
N TYR A 60 -8.56 6.73 -2.89
CA TYR A 60 -8.09 5.73 -3.83
C TYR A 60 -8.69 5.97 -5.21
N ASP A 61 -7.81 6.12 -6.20
CA ASP A 61 -8.15 6.21 -7.63
C ASP A 61 -7.96 4.87 -8.35
N LYS A 62 -7.43 3.86 -7.66
CA LYS A 62 -7.03 2.56 -8.21
C LYS A 62 -7.52 1.43 -7.34
N TRP A 63 -7.66 0.27 -7.98
CA TRP A 63 -7.84 -1.00 -7.31
C TRP A 63 -6.51 -1.47 -6.71
N GLU A 64 -6.50 -1.82 -5.42
CA GLU A 64 -5.30 -2.26 -4.71
C GLU A 64 -5.53 -3.56 -3.92
N TYR A 65 -4.79 -4.61 -4.27
CA TYR A 65 -4.62 -5.78 -3.42
C TYR A 65 -3.58 -5.49 -2.34
N CYS A 66 -3.88 -5.88 -1.09
CA CYS A 66 -2.99 -5.75 0.05
C CYS A 66 -2.81 -7.09 0.78
N HIS A 67 -1.58 -7.36 1.21
CA HIS A 67 -1.27 -8.44 2.16
C HIS A 67 -0.28 -7.94 3.21
N PHE A 68 -0.77 -7.75 4.43
CA PHE A 68 0.04 -7.26 5.55
C PHE A 68 0.97 -8.36 6.05
N GLN A 69 2.27 -8.05 6.09
CA GLN A 69 3.30 -8.94 6.64
C GLN A 69 3.56 -8.63 8.11
N GLU A 70 3.52 -7.35 8.49
CA GLU A 70 3.87 -6.84 9.81
C GLU A 70 2.99 -5.62 10.15
N GLY A 71 2.83 -5.35 11.44
CA GLY A 71 2.24 -4.12 11.96
C GLY A 71 0.72 -4.17 12.17
N TYR A 72 0.16 -2.99 12.41
CA TYR A 72 -1.24 -2.78 12.75
C TYR A 72 -1.72 -1.43 12.18
N CYS A 73 -2.78 -1.49 11.38
CA CYS A 73 -3.46 -0.34 10.80
C CYS A 73 -4.96 -0.39 11.09
N ILE A 74 -5.58 0.78 11.17
CA ILE A 74 -7.03 0.94 11.19
C ILE A 74 -7.42 1.72 9.95
N ILE A 75 -8.29 1.13 9.13
CA ILE A 75 -8.86 1.80 7.96
C ILE A 75 -10.31 2.12 8.26
N THR A 76 -10.70 3.38 8.12
CA THR A 76 -12.08 3.81 8.33
C THR A 76 -12.61 4.43 7.05
N PRO A 77 -13.43 3.71 6.26
CA PRO A 77 -14.10 4.29 5.10
C PRO A 77 -15.12 5.36 5.52
N GLU A 78 -15.36 6.34 4.65
CA GLU A 78 -16.38 7.37 4.89
C GLU A 78 -17.75 6.75 5.19
N GLY A 79 -18.35 7.15 6.32
CA GLY A 79 -19.67 6.69 6.74
C GLY A 79 -19.77 5.22 7.16
N GLN A 80 -18.64 4.53 7.35
CA GLN A 80 -18.58 3.13 7.74
C GLN A 80 -17.77 2.93 9.03
N GLU A 81 -17.93 1.76 9.64
CA GLU A 81 -17.18 1.36 10.83
C GLU A 81 -15.68 1.12 10.52
N PRO A 82 -14.78 1.34 11.49
CA PRO A 82 -13.37 1.08 11.33
C PRO A 82 -13.07 -0.42 11.16
N ILE A 83 -12.11 -0.71 10.29
CA ILE A 83 -11.60 -2.06 10.01
C ILE A 83 -10.18 -2.15 10.55
N HIS A 84 -9.95 -3.08 11.48
CA HIS A 84 -8.66 -3.32 12.10
C HIS A 84 -7.89 -4.39 11.33
N LEU A 85 -6.66 -4.07 10.90
CA LEU A 85 -5.85 -4.92 10.04
C LEU A 85 -4.46 -5.13 10.65
N ARG A 86 -4.00 -6.38 10.69
CA ARG A 86 -2.74 -6.82 11.28
C ARG A 86 -1.96 -7.73 10.33
N ALA A 87 -0.76 -8.12 10.74
CA ALA A 87 0.04 -9.14 10.07
C ALA A 87 -0.80 -10.39 9.76
N GLY A 88 -0.75 -10.84 8.50
CA GLY A 88 -1.52 -11.97 7.97
C GLY A 88 -2.83 -11.59 7.28
N ASP A 89 -3.35 -10.37 7.48
CA ASP A 89 -4.57 -9.95 6.80
C ASP A 89 -4.32 -9.71 5.30
N ILE A 90 -5.25 -10.21 4.50
CA ILE A 90 -5.30 -10.06 3.05
C ILE A 90 -6.61 -9.42 2.69
N PHE A 91 -6.56 -8.32 1.94
CA PHE A 91 -7.74 -7.53 1.65
C PHE A 91 -7.61 -6.76 0.35
N MET A 92 -8.75 -6.25 -0.08
CA MET A 92 -8.90 -5.48 -1.31
C MET A 92 -9.41 -4.09 -1.01
N ILE A 93 -8.89 -3.11 -1.75
CA ILE A 93 -9.40 -1.74 -1.77
C ILE A 93 -9.90 -1.46 -3.18
N GLU A 94 -11.18 -1.14 -3.28
CA GLU A 94 -11.81 -0.75 -4.54
C GLU A 94 -11.47 0.70 -4.90
N ALA A 95 -11.38 0.97 -6.20
CA ALA A 95 -11.27 2.34 -6.69
C ALA A 95 -12.48 3.17 -6.21
N GLY A 96 -12.24 4.41 -5.79
CA GLY A 96 -13.25 5.27 -5.20
C GLY A 96 -13.36 5.19 -3.68
N MET A 97 -12.63 4.29 -3.00
CA MET A 97 -12.55 4.29 -1.54
C MET A 97 -12.00 5.63 -1.03
N ARG A 98 -12.72 6.24 -0.09
CA ARG A 98 -12.32 7.44 0.66
C ARG A 98 -12.43 7.19 2.14
N GLY A 99 -11.62 7.88 2.93
CA GLY A 99 -11.66 7.79 4.39
C GLY A 99 -10.31 8.04 5.02
N THR A 100 -9.97 7.29 6.06
CA THR A 100 -8.70 7.43 6.76
C THR A 100 -7.94 6.11 6.88
N TRP A 101 -6.61 6.23 6.92
CA TRP A 101 -5.69 5.18 7.31
C TRP A 101 -4.94 5.65 8.55
N GLU A 102 -5.03 4.90 9.64
CA GLU A 102 -4.29 5.13 10.87
C GLU A 102 -3.30 3.98 11.07
N VAL A 103 -2.03 4.24 10.79
CA VAL A 103 -0.93 3.31 11.06
C VAL A 103 -0.60 3.42 12.53
N VAL A 104 -0.96 2.41 13.32
CA VAL A 104 -0.77 2.39 14.77
C VAL A 104 0.61 1.85 15.13
N GLU A 105 1.03 0.80 14.43
CA GLU A 105 2.38 0.22 14.49
C GLU A 105 2.95 0.18 13.08
N THR A 106 4.28 0.30 12.92
CA THR A 106 4.91 0.28 11.60
C THR A 106 4.42 -0.90 10.76
N VAL A 107 3.78 -0.59 9.63
CA VAL A 107 3.22 -1.60 8.72
C VAL A 107 4.23 -1.94 7.64
N ARG A 108 4.29 -3.22 7.28
CA ARG A 108 4.88 -3.71 6.03
C ARG A 108 3.81 -4.50 5.28
N LYS A 109 3.52 -4.14 4.03
CA LYS A 109 2.59 -4.87 3.18
C LYS A 109 3.17 -5.18 1.81
N TYR A 110 2.79 -6.32 1.26
CA TYR A 110 2.81 -6.49 -0.20
C TYR A 110 1.58 -5.81 -0.79
N PHE A 111 1.77 -5.18 -1.94
CA PHE A 111 0.66 -4.59 -2.68
C PHE A 111 0.70 -4.98 -4.16
N ILE A 112 -0.47 -4.91 -4.80
CA ILE A 112 -0.59 -4.81 -6.25
C ILE A 112 -1.53 -3.64 -6.55
N PHE A 113 -1.04 -2.65 -7.29
CA PHE A 113 -1.85 -1.60 -7.90
C PHE A 113 -2.20 -2.00 -9.33
N VAL A 114 -3.47 -1.81 -9.69
CA VAL A 114 -3.92 -1.87 -11.08
C VAL A 114 -4.53 -0.52 -11.45
N ALA A 115 -3.96 0.12 -12.47
CA ALA A 115 -4.53 1.29 -13.12
C ALA A 115 -5.28 0.86 -14.38
N ASP A 116 -6.35 1.57 -14.71
CA ASP A 116 -7.13 1.37 -15.94
C ASP A 116 -6.38 1.80 -17.21
#